data_AF-A0A358SKA5-F1
#
_entry.id   AF-A0A358SKA5-F1
#
_cell.length_a   1.000
_cell.length_b   1.000
_cell.length_c   1.000
_cell.angle_alpha   90.00
_cell.angle_beta   90.00
_cell.angle_gamma   90.00
#
_symmetry.space_group_name_H-M   'P 1'
#
loop_
_entity.id
_entity.type
_entity.pdbx_description
1 polymer ?
#
loop_
_entity_poly.entity_id
_entity_poly.type
_entity_poly.pdbx_seq_one_letter_code
_entity_poly.pdbx_strand_id
1 'polypeptide(L)'
;MGSAWLFDVLFRRAPVITWAAAGELPAGFRLVEQFAVLPSWAGRSYMVSLAARRGAASALTSYNGLRLVRRRPPRQLLGLGLRTGLAQPLLGAKIDIGVAVSAADDEVASALIGEHLGQLFGRQVVIAFGGGSGPYRKPVLQVFGADGMPLGYVKI
;
A
#
# COMPACT_ATOMS: atom_id res chain seq x y z
N MET A 1 -6.52 -12.64 1.07
CA MET A 1 -6.62 -11.84 -0.17
C MET A 1 -7.90 -10.97 -0.28
N GLY A 2 -8.58 -10.61 0.83
CA GLY A 2 -9.90 -9.95 0.76
C GLY A 2 -9.95 -8.50 0.24
N SER A 3 -8.82 -7.80 0.10
CA SER A 3 -8.74 -6.42 -0.44
C SER A 3 -7.93 -6.28 -1.72
N ALA A 4 -7.46 -7.39 -2.31
CA ALA A 4 -6.67 -7.33 -3.53
C ALA A 4 -7.50 -6.79 -4.72
N TRP A 5 -8.83 -6.97 -4.68
CA TRP A 5 -9.79 -6.36 -5.60
C TRP A 5 -9.63 -4.84 -5.76
N LEU A 6 -9.06 -4.15 -4.77
CA LEU A 6 -8.81 -2.71 -4.86
C LEU A 6 -7.80 -2.39 -5.96
N PHE A 7 -6.79 -3.24 -6.16
CA PHE A 7 -5.84 -3.07 -7.25
C PHE A 7 -6.51 -3.31 -8.61
N ASP A 8 -7.48 -4.23 -8.69
CA ASP A 8 -8.32 -4.36 -9.89
C ASP A 8 -9.13 -3.10 -10.18
N VAL A 9 -9.60 -2.40 -9.15
CA VAL A 9 -10.36 -1.14 -9.33
C VAL A 9 -9.44 0.01 -9.72
N LEU A 10 -8.29 0.14 -9.05
CA LEU A 10 -7.32 1.21 -9.32
C LEU A 10 -6.70 1.10 -10.70
N PHE A 11 -6.34 -0.11 -11.12
CA PHE A 11 -5.57 -0.35 -12.33
C PHE A 11 -6.40 -0.88 -13.51
N ARG A 12 -7.73 -1.03 -13.37
CA ARG A 12 -8.60 -1.54 -14.45
C ARG A 12 -8.39 -0.85 -15.81
N ARG A 13 -8.10 0.45 -15.77
CA ARG A 13 -7.97 1.31 -16.97
C ARG A 13 -6.51 1.57 -17.37
N ALA A 14 -5.55 0.90 -16.73
CA ALA A 14 -4.13 1.04 -16.98
C ALA A 14 -3.56 -0.28 -17.51
N PRO A 15 -3.64 -0.55 -18.83
CA PRO A 15 -3.21 -1.84 -19.40
C PRO A 15 -1.71 -2.11 -19.24
N VAL A 16 -0.91 -1.06 -19.00
CA VAL A 16 0.53 -1.16 -18.72
C VAL A 16 0.85 -1.52 -17.27
N ILE A 17 -0.14 -1.54 -16.37
CA ILE A 17 0.03 -1.92 -14.96
C ILE A 17 -0.60 -3.28 -14.71
N THR A 18 0.11 -4.11 -13.96
CA THR A 18 -0.42 -5.36 -13.42
C THR A 18 -0.10 -5.48 -11.94
N TRP A 19 -0.74 -6.42 -11.26
CA TRP A 19 -0.43 -6.77 -9.88
C TRP A 19 -0.51 -8.27 -9.69
N ALA A 20 0.33 -8.81 -8.81
CA ALA A 20 0.35 -10.23 -8.47
C ALA A 20 0.77 -10.42 -7.01
N ALA A 21 0.66 -11.65 -6.50
CA ALA A 21 1.33 -11.98 -5.25
C ALA A 21 2.86 -11.82 -5.44
N ALA A 22 3.57 -11.56 -4.34
CA ALA A 22 5.00 -11.28 -4.43
C ALA A 22 5.78 -12.41 -5.10
N GLY A 23 6.57 -12.06 -6.12
CA GLY A 23 7.33 -13.01 -6.93
C GLY A 23 6.55 -13.68 -8.07
N GLU A 24 5.26 -13.37 -8.24
CA GLU A 24 4.39 -13.95 -9.28
C GLU A 24 4.06 -12.97 -10.42
N LEU A 25 4.84 -11.89 -10.57
CA LEU A 25 4.64 -10.96 -11.68
C LEU A 25 4.83 -11.68 -13.04
N PRO A 26 3.93 -11.46 -14.02
CA PRO A 26 4.08 -12.04 -15.35
C PRO A 26 5.36 -11.60 -16.06
N ALA A 27 5.84 -12.44 -16.98
CA ALA A 27 6.92 -12.05 -17.89
C ALA A 27 6.53 -10.79 -18.69
N GLY A 28 7.51 -9.93 -18.96
CA GLY A 28 7.28 -8.64 -19.63
C GLY A 28 6.85 -7.52 -18.69
N PHE A 29 6.76 -7.75 -17.38
CA PHE A 29 6.55 -6.72 -16.36
C PHE A 29 7.76 -6.60 -15.42
N ARG A 30 8.08 -5.37 -15.02
CA ARG A 30 9.09 -5.05 -14.01
C ARG A 30 8.40 -4.59 -12.72
N LEU A 31 8.92 -5.03 -11.58
CA LEU A 31 8.47 -4.59 -10.26
C LEU A 31 8.74 -3.08 -10.08
N VAL A 32 7.71 -2.33 -9.67
CA VAL A 32 7.84 -0.90 -9.36
C VAL A 32 7.46 -0.56 -7.92
N GLU A 33 6.55 -1.32 -7.32
CA GLU A 33 6.11 -1.09 -5.96
C GLU A 33 5.71 -2.41 -5.31
N GLN A 34 5.92 -2.53 -4.00
CA GLN A 34 5.51 -3.68 -3.23
C GLN A 34 4.67 -3.24 -2.04
N PHE A 35 3.55 -3.91 -1.84
CA PHE A 35 2.62 -3.68 -0.73
C PHE A 35 2.67 -4.84 0.26
N ALA A 36 2.74 -4.53 1.54
CA ALA A 36 2.42 -5.51 2.58
C ALA A 36 0.91 -5.52 2.82
N VAL A 37 0.33 -6.71 2.87
CA VAL A 37 -1.08 -6.93 3.21
C VAL A 37 -1.16 -7.41 4.64
N LEU A 38 -1.81 -6.62 5.49
CA LEU A 38 -1.99 -6.94 6.89
C LEU A 38 -3.43 -7.35 7.16
N PRO A 39 -3.64 -8.52 7.79
CA PRO A 39 -4.97 -8.90 8.24
C PRO A 39 -5.41 -7.90 9.32
N SER A 40 -6.61 -7.36 9.15
CA SER A 40 -7.28 -6.56 10.18
C SER A 40 -8.49 -7.34 10.69
N TRP A 41 -8.93 -7.00 11.90
CA TRP A 41 -10.05 -7.66 12.55
C TRP A 41 -11.38 -7.36 11.83
N ALA A 42 -12.31 -8.32 11.89
CA ALA A 42 -13.66 -8.21 11.34
C ALA A 42 -13.75 -8.02 9.81
N GLY A 43 -12.99 -8.80 9.05
CA GLY A 43 -13.04 -8.78 7.58
C GLY A 43 -12.40 -7.54 6.95
N ARG A 44 -11.58 -6.81 7.72
CA ARG A 44 -10.83 -5.67 7.22
C ARG A 44 -9.44 -6.10 6.78
N SER A 45 -8.87 -5.34 5.87
CA SER A 45 -7.46 -5.46 5.54
C SER A 45 -6.86 -4.08 5.36
N TYR A 46 -5.60 -4.01 5.72
CA TYR A 46 -4.80 -2.82 5.58
C TYR A 46 -3.60 -3.15 4.70
N MET A 47 -3.41 -2.37 3.66
CA MET A 47 -2.31 -2.55 2.72
C MET A 47 -1.43 -1.32 2.79
N VAL A 48 -0.12 -1.49 2.83
CA VAL A 48 0.81 -0.36 2.93
C VAL A 48 1.96 -0.57 1.98
N SER A 49 2.29 0.48 1.23
CA SER A 49 3.46 0.50 0.37
C SER A 49 4.73 0.35 1.22
N LEU A 50 5.64 -0.49 0.75
CA LEU A 50 6.95 -0.73 1.35
C LEU A 50 8.03 0.18 0.77
N ALA A 51 7.66 1.18 -0.05
CA ALA A 51 8.58 2.10 -0.72
C ALA A 51 9.49 2.88 0.24
N ALA A 52 9.01 3.22 1.44
CA ALA A 52 9.84 3.82 2.49
C ALA A 52 9.46 3.32 3.88
N ARG A 53 10.45 2.81 4.62
CA ARG A 53 10.28 2.18 5.94
C ARG A 53 9.62 3.10 6.97
N ARG A 54 10.03 4.38 7.03
CA ARG A 54 9.48 5.36 8.00
C ARG A 54 8.04 5.74 7.64
N GLY A 55 7.76 6.00 6.36
CA GLY A 55 6.40 6.21 5.85
C GLY A 55 5.49 5.01 6.14
N ALA A 56 5.94 3.80 5.85
CA ALA A 56 5.17 2.57 6.10
C ALA A 56 4.87 2.37 7.59
N ALA A 57 5.86 2.60 8.46
CA ALA A 57 5.67 2.53 9.91
C ALA A 57 4.67 3.59 10.41
N SER A 58 4.74 4.83 9.89
CA SER A 58 3.81 5.91 10.24
C SER A 58 2.38 5.58 9.79
N ALA A 59 2.22 5.06 8.57
CA ALA A 59 0.94 4.64 8.04
C ALA A 59 0.25 3.61 8.94
N LEU A 60 1.00 2.57 9.31
CA LEU A 60 0.51 1.51 10.19
C LEU A 60 0.18 1.98 11.60
N THR A 61 1.05 2.82 12.13
CA THR A 61 0.83 3.45 13.44
C THR A 61 -0.18 4.59 13.36
N SER A 62 -0.82 4.86 12.23
CA SER A 62 -1.91 5.83 12.07
C SER A 62 -3.26 5.16 11.76
N TYR A 63 -3.27 3.89 11.35
CA TYR A 63 -4.51 3.19 11.00
C TYR A 63 -5.43 2.95 12.20
N ASN A 64 -6.64 3.52 12.13
CA ASN A 64 -7.64 3.47 13.20
C ASN A 64 -8.29 2.08 13.35
N GLY A 65 -8.27 1.22 12.33
CA GLY A 65 -8.74 -0.17 12.45
C GLY A 65 -7.93 -1.01 13.44
N LEU A 66 -6.73 -0.55 13.82
CA LEU A 66 -5.88 -1.14 14.86
C LEU A 66 -5.97 -0.38 16.20
N ARG A 67 -6.96 0.51 16.40
CA ARG A 67 -7.17 1.29 17.65
C ARG A 67 -7.96 0.56 18.74
N LEU A 68 -8.34 -0.71 18.58
CA LEU A 68 -9.00 -1.46 19.65
C LEU A 68 -8.10 -1.47 20.90
N VAL A 69 -8.56 -0.75 21.92
CA VAL A 69 -7.84 -0.30 23.13
C VAL A 69 -7.16 -1.44 23.90
N ARG A 70 -7.56 -2.69 23.66
CA ARG A 70 -7.09 -3.86 24.39
C ARG A 70 -5.75 -4.46 23.93
N ARG A 71 -5.10 -3.97 22.86
CA ARG A 71 -3.81 -4.53 22.37
C ARG A 71 -2.85 -3.46 21.80
N ARG A 72 -2.41 -2.51 22.64
CA ARG A 72 -1.33 -1.55 22.32
C ARG A 72 0.06 -2.16 21.99
N PRO A 73 0.54 -3.29 22.57
CA PRO A 73 1.93 -3.74 22.33
C PRO A 73 2.27 -4.18 20.90
N PRO A 74 1.42 -4.88 20.11
CA PRO A 74 1.81 -5.34 18.77
C PRO A 74 2.05 -4.21 17.75
N ARG A 75 1.43 -3.03 17.94
CA ARG A 75 1.50 -1.91 16.97
C ARG A 75 2.85 -1.20 16.97
N GLN A 76 3.40 -0.91 18.14
CA GLN A 76 4.71 -0.27 18.24
C GLN A 76 5.81 -1.23 17.81
N LEU A 77 5.67 -2.53 18.10
CA LEU A 77 6.59 -3.57 17.64
C LEU A 77 6.54 -3.77 16.12
N LEU A 78 5.36 -3.77 15.49
CA LEU A 78 5.23 -3.80 14.03
C LEU A 78 5.79 -2.53 13.38
N GLY A 79 5.50 -1.36 13.95
CA GLY A 79 6.05 -0.08 13.50
C GLY A 79 7.58 -0.03 13.62
N LEU A 80 8.15 -0.47 14.74
CA LEU A 80 9.59 -0.61 14.91
C LEU A 80 10.17 -1.62 13.94
N GLY A 81 9.56 -2.80 13.83
CA GLY A 81 10.04 -3.87 12.95
C GLY A 81 10.03 -3.48 11.47
N LEU A 82 9.09 -2.64 11.03
CA LEU A 82 9.13 -2.09 9.67
C LEU A 82 10.13 -0.95 9.52
N ARG A 83 10.26 -0.10 10.54
CA ARG A 83 11.27 0.97 10.57
C ARG A 83 12.69 0.40 10.53
N THR A 84 12.93 -0.74 11.18
CA THR A 84 14.23 -1.45 11.21
C THR A 84 14.38 -2.50 10.11
N GLY A 85 13.29 -2.90 9.44
CA GLY A 85 13.28 -3.96 8.43
C GLY A 85 13.15 -5.39 8.98
N LEU A 86 13.25 -5.57 10.30
CA LEU A 86 13.20 -6.87 10.97
C LEU A 86 11.83 -7.58 10.89
N ALA A 87 10.75 -6.84 10.61
CA ALA A 87 9.41 -7.41 10.44
C ALA A 87 9.10 -7.83 8.99
N GLN A 88 9.95 -7.51 8.00
CA GLN A 88 9.67 -7.87 6.60
C GLN A 88 9.44 -9.37 6.35
N PRO A 89 10.12 -10.31 7.03
CA PRO A 89 9.85 -11.75 6.88
C PRO A 89 8.51 -12.18 7.49
N LEU A 90 7.98 -11.41 8.44
CA LEU A 90 6.72 -11.71 9.15
C LEU A 90 5.48 -11.17 8.43
N LEU A 91 5.67 -10.40 7.36
CA LEU A 91 4.58 -9.93 6.50
C LEU A 91 4.17 -11.08 5.57
N GLY A 92 3.30 -11.96 6.07
CA GLY A 92 2.93 -13.21 5.40
C GLY A 92 2.22 -13.07 4.05
N ALA A 93 1.75 -11.86 3.68
CA ALA A 93 1.18 -11.60 2.36
C ALA A 93 1.71 -10.27 1.81
N LYS A 94 2.27 -10.33 0.60
CA LYS A 94 2.77 -9.17 -0.14
C LYS A 94 2.20 -9.17 -1.56
N ILE A 95 1.99 -7.99 -2.11
CA ILE A 95 1.51 -7.77 -3.46
C ILE A 95 2.56 -6.95 -4.19
N ASP A 96 2.95 -7.43 -5.36
CA ASP A 96 3.86 -6.75 -6.26
C ASP A 96 3.04 -6.00 -7.31
N ILE A 97 3.38 -4.73 -7.53
CA ILE A 97 2.86 -3.92 -8.63
C ILE A 97 3.92 -3.90 -9.73
N GLY A 98 3.52 -4.35 -10.91
CA GLY A 98 4.35 -4.44 -12.09
C GLY A 98 3.93 -3.43 -13.14
N VAL A 99 4.92 -2.93 -13.88
CA VAL A 99 4.73 -2.10 -15.07
C VAL A 99 5.30 -2.83 -16.27
N ALA A 100 4.62 -2.78 -17.42
CA ALA A 100 5.12 -3.38 -18.65
C ALA A 100 6.50 -2.80 -19.00
N VAL A 101 7.45 -3.66 -19.37
CA VAL A 101 8.83 -3.25 -19.67
C VAL A 101 8.88 -2.28 -20.86
N SER A 102 7.91 -2.34 -21.76
CA SER A 102 7.78 -1.46 -22.92
C SER A 102 7.02 -0.15 -22.66
N ALA A 103 6.50 0.08 -21.46
CA ALA A 103 5.71 1.27 -21.15
C ALA A 103 6.59 2.52 -21.10
N ALA A 104 6.09 3.62 -21.66
CA ALA A 104 6.79 4.90 -21.60
C ALA A 104 6.64 5.57 -20.23
N ASP A 105 7.61 6.38 -19.81
CA ASP A 105 7.65 6.96 -18.45
C ASP A 105 6.43 7.85 -18.14
N ASP A 106 5.86 8.51 -19.13
CA ASP A 106 4.66 9.33 -19.04
C ASP A 106 3.38 8.48 -18.85
N GLU A 107 3.28 7.35 -19.55
CA GLU A 107 2.23 6.36 -19.34
C GLU A 107 2.30 5.78 -17.92
N VAL A 108 3.51 5.54 -17.42
CA VAL A 108 3.72 5.02 -16.05
C VAL A 108 3.35 6.05 -14.99
N ALA A 109 3.80 7.29 -15.15
CA ALA A 109 3.54 8.38 -14.21
C ALA A 109 2.05 8.74 -14.12
N SER A 110 1.33 8.67 -15.25
CA SER A 110 -0.12 8.91 -15.29
C SER A 110 -0.94 7.76 -14.72
N ALA A 111 -0.41 6.53 -14.76
CA ALA A 111 -1.13 5.34 -14.34
C ALA A 111 -0.85 4.93 -12.87
N LEU A 112 0.34 5.22 -12.34
CA LEU A 112 0.68 4.93 -10.94
C LEU A 112 0.20 6.04 -10.01
N ILE A 113 -0.78 5.72 -9.16
CA ILE A 113 -1.31 6.68 -8.18
C ILE A 113 -0.24 7.21 -7.21
N GLY A 114 0.77 6.40 -6.85
CA GLY A 114 1.88 6.82 -6.01
C GLY A 114 2.74 7.90 -6.66
N GLU A 115 3.05 7.75 -7.95
CA GLU A 115 3.82 8.72 -8.74
C GLU A 115 3.04 10.03 -8.91
N HIS A 116 1.76 9.94 -9.29
CA HIS A 116 0.90 11.12 -9.42
C HIS A 116 0.80 11.90 -8.10
N LEU A 117 0.61 11.21 -6.97
CA LEU A 117 0.58 11.85 -5.66
C LEU A 117 1.95 12.42 -5.27
N GLY A 118 3.04 11.75 -5.63
CA GLY A 118 4.39 12.24 -5.40
C GLY A 118 4.66 13.56 -6.12
N GLN A 119 4.21 13.67 -7.38
CA GLN A 119 4.25 14.90 -8.16
C GLN A 119 3.36 15.98 -7.54
N LEU A 120 2.12 15.64 -7.16
CA LEU A 120 1.17 16.57 -6.54
C LEU A 120 1.71 17.18 -5.23
N PHE A 121 2.35 16.37 -4.39
CA PHE A 121 2.93 16.83 -3.12
C PHE A 121 4.37 17.33 -3.26
N GLY A 122 4.98 17.25 -4.45
CA GLY A 122 6.38 17.63 -4.69
C GLY A 122 7.40 16.83 -3.89
N ARG A 123 7.08 15.60 -3.49
CA ARG A 123 7.93 14.75 -2.64
C ARG A 123 7.60 13.27 -2.76
N GLN A 124 8.54 12.40 -2.42
CA GLN A 124 8.26 10.96 -2.32
C GLN A 124 7.19 10.67 -1.26
N VAL A 125 6.21 9.85 -1.65
CA VAL A 125 5.09 9.45 -0.81
C VAL A 125 5.09 7.94 -0.53
N VAL A 126 4.40 7.58 0.55
CA VAL A 126 3.99 6.21 0.88
C VAL A 126 2.48 6.22 0.96
N ILE A 127 1.85 5.33 0.20
CA ILE A 127 0.41 5.17 0.21
C ILE A 127 0.01 3.92 1.01
N ALA A 128 -1.14 4.02 1.67
CA ALA A 128 -1.73 2.91 2.37
C ALA A 128 -3.24 2.87 2.17
N PHE A 129 -3.79 1.68 2.06
CA PHE A 129 -5.20 1.43 1.84
C PHE A 129 -5.82 0.74 3.05
N GLY A 130 -6.88 1.30 3.59
CA GLY A 130 -7.73 0.66 4.59
C GLY A 130 -9.11 0.37 4.02
N GLY A 131 -9.54 -0.88 4.07
CA GLY A 131 -10.88 -1.28 3.60
C GLY A 131 -11.47 -2.40 4.44
N GLY A 132 -12.79 -2.53 4.40
CA GLY A 132 -13.51 -3.66 4.98
C GLY A 132 -14.25 -4.43 3.89
N SER A 133 -14.36 -5.75 4.03
CA SER A 133 -15.28 -6.55 3.24
C SER A 133 -16.73 -6.20 3.62
N GLY A 134 -17.58 -5.94 2.63
CA GLY A 134 -19.02 -5.75 2.81
C GLY A 134 -19.60 -4.64 1.94
N PRO A 135 -20.92 -4.68 1.66
CA PRO A 135 -21.57 -3.65 0.87
C PRO A 135 -21.45 -2.30 1.61
N TYR A 136 -21.18 -1.22 0.86
CA TYR A 136 -21.07 0.17 1.35
C TYR A 136 -19.81 0.55 2.15
N ARG A 137 -18.78 -0.29 2.21
CA ARG A 137 -17.49 0.06 2.83
C ARG A 137 -16.55 0.72 1.81
N LYS A 138 -16.52 2.05 1.76
CA LYS A 138 -15.57 2.80 0.92
C LYS A 138 -14.12 2.56 1.36
N PRO A 139 -13.22 2.10 0.47
CA PRO A 139 -11.79 2.08 0.75
C PRO A 139 -11.28 3.49 1.06
N VAL A 140 -10.33 3.58 1.98
CA VAL A 140 -9.64 4.83 2.30
C VAL A 140 -8.18 4.68 1.88
N LEU A 141 -7.74 5.59 1.01
CA LEU A 141 -6.32 5.80 0.72
C LEU A 141 -5.80 6.85 1.69
N GLN A 142 -4.69 6.57 2.36
CA GLN A 142 -3.94 7.51 3.19
C GLN A 142 -2.58 7.75 2.55
N VAL A 143 -2.12 9.01 2.57
CA VAL A 143 -0.84 9.42 1.99
C VAL A 143 0.07 9.93 3.11
N PHE A 144 1.30 9.43 3.10
CA PHE A 144 2.37 9.85 4.00
C PHE A 144 3.59 10.26 3.18
N GLY A 145 4.43 11.14 3.71
CA GLY A 145 5.78 11.34 3.19
C GLY A 145 6.66 10.14 3.51
N ALA A 146 7.76 9.98 2.76
CA ALA A 146 8.77 8.98 3.06
C ALA A 146 9.36 9.09 4.49
N ASP A 147 9.31 10.27 5.09
CA ASP A 147 9.71 10.57 6.48
C ASP A 147 8.68 10.15 7.54
N GLY A 148 7.46 9.79 7.12
CA GLY A 148 6.33 9.47 8.00
C GLY A 148 5.36 10.61 8.25
N MET A 149 5.55 11.79 7.66
CA MET A 149 4.61 12.91 7.80
C MET A 149 3.27 12.59 7.13
N PRO A 150 2.11 12.66 7.81
CA PRO A 150 0.82 12.52 7.15
C PRO A 150 0.60 13.68 6.15
N LEU A 151 0.24 13.37 4.91
CA LEU A 151 0.03 14.37 3.85
C LEU A 151 -1.46 14.50 3.47
N GLY A 152 -2.25 13.44 3.60
CA GLY A 152 -3.69 13.50 3.29
C GLY A 152 -4.38 12.14 3.28
N TYR A 153 -5.67 12.15 2.94
CA TYR A 153 -6.46 10.93 2.72
C TYR A 153 -7.57 11.15 1.69
N VAL A 154 -7.99 10.06 1.04
CA VAL A 154 -9.07 10.03 0.05
C VAL A 154 -9.99 8.84 0.33
N LYS A 155 -11.30 9.02 0.16
CA LYS A 155 -12.28 7.92 0.16
C LYS A 155 -12.58 7.56 -1.30
N ILE A 156 -12.32 6.31 -1.67
CA ILE A 156 -12.54 5.76 -3.01
C ILE A 156 -13.96 5.18 -3.10
#